data_AF-A0AAI8KUQ9-F1
#
_entry.id   AF-A0AAI8KUQ9-F1
#
_cell.length_a   1.000
_cell.length_b   1.000
_cell.length_c   1.000
_cell.angle_alpha   90.00
_cell.angle_beta   90.00
_cell.angle_gamma   90.00
#
_symmetry.space_group_name_H-M   'P 1'
#
loop_
_entity.id
_entity.type
_entity.pdbx_description
1 polymer ?
#
loop_
_entity_poly.entity_id
_entity_poly.type
_entity_poly.pdbx_seq_one_letter_code
_entity_poly.pdbx_strand_id
1 'polypeptide(L)' 'MHVRLNRGGNRTVNHALHMIAVTQVRGDGEGAAYFARQLTAGKTNTEALRLLRRRISDRVHRDLLADQAELDRPSKRS' A
#
# COMPACT_ATOMS: atom_id res chain seq x y z
N MET A 1 25.47 -1.29 19.73
CA MET A 1 24.68 -1.35 18.48
C MET A 1 23.25 -1.75 18.83
N HIS A 2 22.35 -0.80 19.06
CA HIS A 2 20.95 -1.09 19.37
C HIS A 2 20.13 -1.15 18.07
N VAL A 3 19.79 -2.36 17.62
CA VAL A 3 18.78 -2.55 16.57
C VAL A 3 17.41 -2.26 17.21
N ARG A 4 16.91 -1.03 17.07
CA ARG A 4 15.55 -0.70 17.52
C ARG A 4 14.55 -1.33 16.55
N LEU A 5 13.97 -2.45 16.95
CA LEU A 5 12.78 -3.00 16.30
C LEU A 5 11.62 -2.03 16.55
N ASN A 6 11.30 -1.18 15.58
CA ASN A 6 10.13 -0.30 15.68
C ASN A 6 8.85 -1.15 15.55
N ARG A 7 8.35 -1.68 16.67
CA ARG A 7 7.15 -2.53 16.74
C ARG A 7 5.89 -1.87 16.17
N GLY A 8 5.88 -0.53 16.05
CA GLY A 8 4.76 0.22 15.46
C GLY A 8 4.84 0.41 13.94
N GLY A 9 5.95 0.03 13.30
CA GLY A 9 6.25 0.44 11.94
C GLY A 9 6.34 1.97 11.79
N ASN A 10 6.44 2.46 10.55
CA ASN A 10 6.34 3.89 10.26
C ASN A 10 4.86 4.32 10.34
N ARG A 11 4.46 4.89 11.49
CA ARG A 11 3.08 5.32 11.75
C ARG A 11 2.52 6.28 10.69
N THR A 12 3.36 7.18 10.19
CA THR A 12 2.98 8.13 9.14
C THR A 12 2.62 7.43 7.84
N VAL A 13 3.45 6.49 7.40
CA VAL A 13 3.18 5.69 6.19
C VAL A 13 1.95 4.81 6.39
N ASN A 14 1.83 4.15 7.54
CA ASN A 14 0.66 3.33 7.86
C ASN A 14 -0.65 4.13 7.85
N HIS A 15 -0.62 5.35 8.38
CA HIS A 15 -1.75 6.27 8.35
C HIS A 15 -2.08 6.72 6.92
N ALA A 16 -1.08 7.10 6.13
CA ALA A 16 -1.28 7.49 4.74
C ALA A 16 -1.90 6.35 3.91
N LEU A 17 -1.38 5.13 4.04
CA LEU A 17 -1.93 3.94 3.37
C LEU A 17 -3.37 3.65 3.80
N HIS A 18 -3.70 3.86 5.08
CA HIS A 18 -5.06 3.72 5.56
C HIS A 18 -5.99 4.75 4.94
N MET A 19 -5.58 6.03 4.91
CA MET A 19 -6.37 7.10 4.30
C MET A 19 -6.59 6.87 2.80
N ILE A 20 -5.57 6.43 2.06
CA ILE A 20 -5.71 6.07 0.64
C ILE A 20 -6.75 4.96 0.47
N ALA A 21 -6.70 3.90 1.30
CA ALA A 21 -7.67 2.82 1.24
C ALA A 21 -9.10 3.31 1.51
N VAL A 22 -9.29 4.16 2.53
CA VAL A 22 -10.61 4.75 2.85
C VAL A 22 -11.12 5.62 1.70
N THR A 23 -10.28 6.45 1.12
CA THR A 23 -10.64 7.29 -0.03
C THR A 23 -10.99 6.45 -1.26
N GLN A 24 -10.23 5.40 -1.55
CA GLN A 24 -10.50 4.49 -2.67
C GLN A 24 -11.82 3.73 -2.52
N VAL A 25 -12.24 3.41 -1.29
CA VAL A 25 -13.55 2.78 -1.03
C VAL A 25 -14.71 3.75 -1.25
N ARG A 26 -14.50 5.05 -1.05
CA ARG A 26 -15.54 6.08 -1.19
C ARG A 26 -15.78 6.55 -2.62
N GLY A 27 -14.79 6.38 -3.51
CA GLY A 27 -14.92 6.74 -4.93
C GLY A 27 -15.31 5.53 -5.79
N ASP A 28 -15.43 5.74 -7.11
CA ASP A 28 -15.85 4.70 -8.07
C ASP A 28 -14.67 4.03 -8.79
N GLY A 29 -13.55 3.85 -8.07
CA GLY A 29 -12.30 3.33 -8.63
C GLY A 29 -12.10 1.83 -8.47
N GLU A 30 -10.94 1.36 -8.95
CA GLU A 30 -10.53 -0.05 -8.82
C GLU A 30 -10.50 -0.53 -7.36
N GLY A 31 -10.17 0.36 -6.41
CA GLY A 31 -10.17 0.04 -4.99
C GLY A 31 -11.57 -0.22 -4.42
N ALA A 32 -12.58 0.53 -4.85
CA ALA A 32 -13.99 0.28 -4.49
C ALA A 32 -14.49 -1.02 -5.11
N ALA A 33 -14.20 -1.25 -6.39
CA ALA A 33 -14.55 -2.50 -7.05
C ALA A 33 -13.87 -3.71 -6.37
N TYR A 34 -12.62 -3.59 -5.96
CA TYR A 34 -11.93 -4.63 -5.20
C TYR A 34 -12.57 -4.85 -3.83
N PHE A 35 -12.84 -3.79 -3.09
CA PHE A 35 -13.49 -3.86 -1.79
C PHE A 35 -14.86 -4.56 -1.88
N ALA A 36 -15.68 -4.18 -2.86
CA ALA A 36 -16.97 -4.82 -3.13
C ALA A 36 -16.82 -6.32 -3.43
N ARG A 37 -15.84 -6.72 -4.25
CA ARG A 37 -15.55 -8.15 -4.51
C ARG A 37 -15.22 -8.91 -3.24
N GLN A 38 -14.45 -8.31 -2.31
CA GLN A 38 -14.13 -8.96 -1.05
C GLN A 38 -15.36 -9.10 -0.15
N LEU A 39 -16.26 -8.12 -0.14
CA LEU A 39 -17.54 -8.22 0.57
C LEU A 39 -18.42 -9.33 -0.02
N THR A 40 -18.52 -9.44 -1.36
CA THR A 40 -19.27 -10.52 -2.00
C THR A 40 -18.65 -11.90 -1.75
N ALA A 41 -17.35 -11.96 -1.48
CA ALA A 41 -16.64 -13.17 -1.07
C ALA A 41 -16.81 -13.50 0.43
N GLY A 42 -17.70 -12.79 1.14
CA GLY A 42 -18.02 -13.05 2.55
C GLY A 42 -17.02 -12.47 3.56
N LYS A 43 -16.12 -11.57 3.14
CA LYS A 43 -15.23 -10.88 4.07
C LYS A 43 -15.95 -9.75 4.80
N THR A 44 -15.58 -9.55 6.06
CA THR A 44 -16.02 -8.38 6.81
C THR A 44 -15.43 -7.10 6.23
N ASN A 45 -16.05 -5.95 6.51
CA ASN A 45 -15.53 -4.63 6.11
C ASN A 45 -14.08 -4.43 6.57
N THR A 46 -13.75 -4.85 7.79
CA THR A 46 -12.40 -4.73 8.36
C THR A 46 -11.38 -5.57 7.59
N GLU A 47 -11.73 -6.82 7.25
CA GLU A 47 -10.86 -7.70 6.45
C GLU A 47 -10.69 -7.17 5.03
N ALA A 48 -11.79 -6.78 4.38
CA ALA A 48 -11.77 -6.22 3.03
C ALA A 48 -10.89 -4.95 2.97
N LEU A 49 -11.04 -4.03 3.93
CA LEU A 49 -10.23 -2.82 4.02
C LEU A 49 -8.76 -3.14 4.31
N ARG A 50 -8.48 -4.13 5.18
CA ARG A 50 -7.11 -4.58 5.47
C ARG A 50 -6.45 -5.16 4.22
N LEU A 51 -7.17 -5.96 3.44
CA LEU A 51 -6.67 -6.53 2.18
C LEU A 51 -6.43 -5.45 1.14
N LEU A 52 -7.32 -4.46 1.02
CA LEU A 52 -7.13 -3.32 0.13
C LEU A 52 -5.88 -2.52 0.53
N ARG A 53 -5.73 -2.19 1.82
CA ARG A 53 -4.53 -1.50 2.33
C ARG A 53 -3.26 -2.30 2.05
N ARG A 54 -3.30 -3.63 2.22
CA ARG A 54 -2.16 -4.50 1.91
C ARG A 54 -1.80 -4.43 0.43
N ARG A 55 -2.79 -4.52 -0.46
CA ARG A 55 -2.59 -4.41 -1.91
C ARG A 55 -1.97 -3.07 -2.30
N ILE A 56 -2.41 -1.98 -1.70
CA ILE A 56 -1.81 -0.64 -1.90
C ILE A 56 -0.36 -0.64 -1.44
N SER A 57 -0.10 -1.16 -0.23
CA SER A 57 1.27 -1.26 0.31
C SER A 57 2.19 -2.07 -0.60
N ASP A 58 1.72 -3.20 -1.12
CA ASP A 58 2.51 -4.07 -2.01
C ASP A 58 2.82 -3.36 -3.34
N ARG A 59 1.87 -2.57 -3.87
CA ARG A 59 2.09 -1.74 -5.06
C ARG A 59 3.12 -0.64 -4.80
N VAL A 60 2.93 0.15 -3.75
CA VAL A 60 3.88 1.21 -3.35
C VAL A 60 5.29 0.65 -3.16
N HIS A 61 5.41 -0.51 -2.52
CA HIS A 61 6.71 -1.15 -2.33
C HIS A 61 7.37 -1.55 -3.66
N ARG A 62 6.61 -2.10 -4.62
CA ARG A 62 7.14 -2.42 -5.95
C ARG A 62 7.57 -1.18 -6.71
N ASP A 63 6.77 -0.12 -6.65
CA ASP A 63 7.06 1.15 -7.33
C ASP A 63 8.35 1.77 -6.74
N LEU A 64 8.50 1.80 -5.41
CA LEU A 64 9.71 2.27 -4.74
C LEU A 64 10.97 1.46 -5.10
N LEU A 65 10.84 0.14 -5.25
CA LEU A 65 11.97 -0.70 -5.69
C LEU A 65 12.34 -0.45 -7.15
N ALA A 66 11.36 -0.21 -8.01
CA ALA A 66 11.60 0.15 -9.41
C ALA A 66 12.30 1.51 -9.50
N ASP A 67 11.84 2.50 -8.73
CA ASP A 67 12.47 3.82 -8.63
C ASP A 67 13.91 3.71 -8.13
N GLN A 68 14.16 2.90 -7.10
CA GLN A 68 15.50 2.66 -6.58
C GLN A 68 16.41 2.01 -7.63
N ALA A 69 15.92 1.03 -8.38
CA ALA A 69 16.68 0.37 -9.45
C ALA A 69 17.03 1.33 -10.59
N GLU A 70 16.17 2.30 -10.90
CA GLU A 70 16.46 3.35 -11.89
C GLU A 70 17.49 4.35 -11.36
N LEU A 71 17.46 4.69 -10.07
CA LEU A 71 18.47 5.54 -9.42
C LEU A 71 19.85 4.87 -9.37
N ASP A 72 19.88 3.56 -9.12
CA ASP A 72 21.12 2.77 -9.06
C ASP A 72 21.71 2.52 -10.46
N ARG A 73 20.94 2.77 -11.53
CA ARG A 73 21.44 2.66 -12.90
C ARG A 73 22.51 3.74 -13.09
N PRO A 74 23.77 3.38 -13.43
CA PRO A 74 24.81 4.37 -13.64
C PRO A 74 24.38 5.31 -14.76
N SER A 75 24.41 6.61 -14.46
CA SER A 75 24.12 7.69 -15.40
C SER A 75 24.91 7.43 -16.68
N LYS A 76 24.24 7.02 -17.76
CA LYS A 76 24.78 7.13 -19.12
C LYS A 76 24.85 8.63 -19.42
N ARG A 77 25.84 9.31 -18.85
CA ARG A 77 26.26 10.63 -19.29
C ARG A 77 27.20 10.42 -20.47
N SER A 78 26.58 10.51 -21.65
CA SER A 78 27.19 10.94 -22.92
C SER A 78 27.92 12.26 -22.77
#